data_AF-A0A535JXN5-F1
#
_entry.id   AF-A0A535JXN5-F1
#
_cell.length_a   1.000
_cell.length_b   1.000
_cell.length_c   1.000
_cell.angle_alpha   90.00
_cell.angle_beta   90.00
_cell.angle_gamma   90.00
#
_symmetry.space_group_name_H-M   'P 1'
#
loop_
_entity.id
_entity.type
_entity.pdbx_description
1 polymer ?
#
loop_
_entity_poly.entity_id
_entity_poly.type
_entity_poly.pdbx_seq_one_letter_code
_entity_poly.pdbx_strand_id
1 'polypeptide(L)'
;MAHLLGTADDIRATVPAALESWREIRENVLERGVVDQRLKDLCFRYLADDPDVMDIGRYPERDRSALEWADAIAFDSDRATDELWARLHRHFTEEELVDLGCAIGFELGQQHWRRTVGLPPRD
;
A
#
# COMPACT_ATOMS: atom_id res chain seq x y z
N MET A 1 8.98 19.51 -9.10
CA MET A 1 9.20 19.50 -10.57
C MET A 1 9.48 18.05 -10.96
N ALA A 2 8.88 17.55 -12.04
CA ALA A 2 9.17 16.19 -12.51
C ALA A 2 10.66 16.06 -12.87
N HIS A 3 11.37 15.12 -12.25
CA HIS A 3 12.78 14.83 -12.52
C HIS A 3 12.94 13.93 -13.75
N LEU A 4 11.91 13.16 -14.07
CA LEU A 4 11.80 12.33 -15.27
C LEU A 4 10.52 12.71 -16.02
N LEU A 5 10.57 12.72 -17.36
CA LEU A 5 9.46 13.17 -18.21
C LEU A 5 8.47 12.03 -18.48
N GLY A 6 7.17 12.36 -18.47
CA GLY A 6 6.09 11.43 -18.80
C GLY A 6 5.33 10.90 -17.58
N THR A 7 4.44 9.94 -17.81
CA THR A 7 3.72 9.21 -16.77
C THR A 7 4.63 8.20 -16.06
N ALA A 8 4.16 7.61 -14.96
CA ALA A 8 4.88 6.53 -14.28
C ALA A 8 5.19 5.35 -15.21
N ASP A 9 4.28 5.03 -16.13
CA ASP A 9 4.45 3.94 -17.10
C ASP A 9 5.41 4.37 -18.24
N ASP A 10 5.38 5.62 -18.70
CA ASP A 10 6.38 6.13 -19.68
C ASP A 10 7.80 6.03 -19.12
N ILE A 11 7.98 6.41 -17.86
CA ILE A 11 9.28 6.32 -17.19
C ILE A 11 9.74 4.87 -17.08
N ARG A 12 8.85 3.95 -16.66
CA ARG A 12 9.20 2.52 -16.60
C ARG A 12 9.47 1.93 -17.98
N ALA A 13 8.78 2.40 -19.03
CA ALA A 13 8.96 1.93 -20.40
C ALA A 13 10.38 2.17 -20.95
N THR A 14 11.14 3.09 -20.36
CA THR A 14 12.58 3.27 -20.68
C THR A 14 13.39 1.99 -20.41
N VAL A 15 12.90 1.12 -19.52
CA VAL A 15 13.44 -0.22 -19.25
C VAL A 15 12.28 -1.23 -19.37
N PRO A 16 12.07 -1.87 -20.53
CA PRO A 16 10.89 -2.71 -20.79
C PRO A 16 10.61 -3.78 -19.72
N ALA A 17 11.65 -4.43 -19.20
CA ALA A 17 11.52 -5.41 -18.12
C ALA A 17 10.94 -4.80 -16.82
N ALA A 18 11.29 -3.54 -16.50
CA ALA A 18 10.74 -2.86 -15.32
C ALA A 18 9.24 -2.56 -15.49
N LEU A 19 8.81 -2.19 -16.70
CA LEU A 19 7.40 -1.98 -17.00
C LEU A 19 6.60 -3.29 -16.96
N GLU A 20 7.16 -4.38 -17.48
CA GLU A 20 6.54 -5.71 -17.46
C GLU A 20 6.33 -6.19 -16.02
N SER A 21 7.39 -6.20 -15.20
CA SER A 21 7.27 -6.59 -13.79
C SER A 21 6.31 -5.69 -13.01
N TRP A 22 6.30 -4.39 -13.30
CA TRP A 22 5.34 -3.48 -12.66
C TRP A 22 3.88 -3.84 -13.01
N ARG A 23 3.60 -4.21 -14.26
CA ARG A 23 2.26 -4.63 -14.67
C ARG A 23 1.83 -5.90 -13.96
N GLU A 24 2.72 -6.87 -13.83
CA GLU A 24 2.45 -8.11 -13.10
C GLU A 24 2.19 -7.87 -11.61
N ILE A 25 3.00 -7.02 -10.95
CA ILE A 25 2.79 -6.62 -9.56
C ILE A 25 1.46 -5.91 -9.40
N ARG A 26 1.18 -4.93 -10.25
CA ARG A 26 -0.06 -4.14 -10.18
C ARG A 26 -1.28 -5.06 -10.31
N GLU A 27 -1.30 -5.92 -11.32
CA GLU A 27 -2.43 -6.81 -11.58
C GLU A 27 -2.62 -7.82 -10.44
N ASN A 28 -1.55 -8.48 -9.99
CA ASN A 28 -1.69 -9.64 -9.12
C ASN A 28 -1.61 -9.32 -7.63
N VAL A 29 -0.96 -8.22 -7.24
CA VAL A 29 -0.75 -7.86 -5.84
C VAL A 29 -1.60 -6.67 -5.42
N LEU A 30 -1.73 -5.66 -6.29
CA LEU A 30 -2.43 -4.42 -5.93
C LEU A 30 -3.92 -4.46 -6.29
N GLU A 31 -4.28 -5.07 -7.42
CA GLU A 31 -5.63 -5.04 -8.00
C GLU A 31 -6.40 -6.38 -7.88
N ARG A 32 -5.72 -7.44 -7.44
CA ARG A 32 -6.28 -8.77 -7.18
C ARG A 32 -5.81 -9.28 -5.83
N GLY A 33 -6.37 -10.39 -5.38
CA GLY A 33 -6.03 -11.03 -4.12
C GLY A 33 -7.25 -11.66 -3.45
N VAL A 34 -7.07 -12.05 -2.20
CA VAL A 34 -8.11 -12.64 -1.36
C VAL A 34 -8.70 -11.62 -0.38
N VAL A 35 -7.95 -10.57 0.00
CA VAL A 35 -8.46 -9.51 0.86
C VAL A 35 -9.35 -8.54 0.05
N ASP A 36 -10.38 -7.99 0.69
CA ASP A 36 -11.26 -6.99 0.08
C ASP A 36 -10.45 -5.81 -0.50
N GLN A 37 -10.63 -5.55 -1.80
CA GLN A 37 -9.95 -4.47 -2.51
C GLN A 37 -10.19 -3.11 -1.84
N ARG A 38 -11.37 -2.88 -1.25
CA ARG A 38 -11.67 -1.62 -0.54
C ARG A 38 -10.74 -1.39 0.65
N LEU A 39 -10.28 -2.46 1.29
CA LEU A 39 -9.34 -2.37 2.40
C LEU A 39 -7.91 -2.07 1.90
N LYS A 40 -7.50 -2.67 0.78
CA LYS A 40 -6.23 -2.30 0.11
C LYS A 40 -6.24 -0.82 -0.25
N ASP A 41 -7.29 -0.36 -0.93
CA ASP A 41 -7.44 1.03 -1.35
C ASP A 41 -7.44 1.99 -0.15
N LEU A 42 -8.07 1.61 0.97
CA LEU A 42 -8.02 2.37 2.22
C LEU A 42 -6.58 2.51 2.75
N CYS A 43 -5.81 1.43 2.78
CA CYS A 43 -4.41 1.48 3.20
C CYS A 43 -3.56 2.30 2.21
N PHE A 44 -3.80 2.19 0.91
CA PHE A 44 -3.07 2.95 -0.11
C PHE A 44 -3.29 4.46 0.01
N ARG A 45 -4.54 4.88 0.26
CA ARG A 45 -4.87 6.28 0.56
C ARG A 45 -4.19 6.77 1.83
N TYR A 46 -4.08 5.91 2.85
CA TYR A 46 -3.37 6.24 4.07
C TYR A 46 -1.87 6.48 3.81
N LEU A 47 -1.21 5.62 3.03
CA LEU A 47 0.19 5.81 2.61
C LEU A 47 0.40 7.05 1.73
N ALA A 48 -0.66 7.49 1.04
CA ALA A 48 -0.66 8.69 0.22
C ALA A 48 -0.86 9.99 1.03
N ASP A 49 -0.97 9.90 2.36
CA ASP A 49 -1.29 11.00 3.27
C ASP A 49 -2.62 11.69 2.94
N ASP A 50 -3.61 10.93 2.47
CA ASP A 50 -4.94 11.47 2.14
C ASP A 50 -5.62 12.00 3.42
N PRO A 51 -5.90 13.31 3.51
CA PRO A 51 -6.46 13.92 4.72
C PRO A 51 -7.81 13.32 5.11
N ASP A 52 -8.54 12.77 4.15
CA ASP A 52 -9.81 12.13 4.45
C ASP A 52 -9.60 10.88 5.28
N VAL A 53 -8.47 10.15 5.20
CA VAL A 53 -8.31 8.85 5.89
C VAL A 53 -7.42 8.90 7.13
N MET A 54 -6.80 10.05 7.43
CA MET A 54 -5.83 10.18 8.53
C MET A 54 -6.42 10.00 9.93
N ASP A 55 -7.70 10.32 10.13
CA ASP A 55 -8.39 10.01 11.39
C ASP A 55 -8.79 8.53 11.43
N ILE A 56 -7.81 7.67 11.72
CA ILE A 56 -8.01 6.20 11.74
C ILE A 56 -8.99 5.76 12.84
N GLY A 57 -9.25 6.61 13.85
CA GLY A 57 -10.13 6.31 14.97
C GLY A 57 -11.61 6.19 14.60
N ARG A 58 -12.02 6.76 13.45
CA ARG A 58 -13.39 6.71 12.94
C ARG A 58 -13.74 5.38 12.26
N TYR A 59 -12.75 4.55 11.98
CA TYR A 59 -12.94 3.29 11.26
C TYR A 59 -13.28 2.14 12.22
N PRO A 60 -14.03 1.12 11.74
CA PRO A 60 -14.25 -0.11 12.48
C PRO A 60 -12.94 -0.81 12.88
N GLU A 61 -12.98 -1.67 13.90
CA GLU A 61 -11.77 -2.32 14.46
C GLU A 61 -10.94 -3.07 13.40
N ARG A 62 -11.59 -3.76 12.47
CA ARG A 62 -10.94 -4.46 11.34
C ARG A 62 -10.10 -3.51 10.50
N ASP A 63 -10.72 -2.44 10.02
CA ASP A 63 -10.10 -1.46 9.13
C ASP A 63 -9.02 -0.65 9.85
N ARG A 64 -9.29 -0.25 11.10
CA ARG A 64 -8.32 0.44 11.95
C ARG A 64 -7.08 -0.41 12.22
N SER A 65 -7.24 -1.72 12.47
CA SER A 65 -6.11 -2.63 12.69
C SER A 65 -5.24 -2.75 11.43
N ALA A 66 -5.85 -2.78 10.24
CA ALA A 66 -5.12 -2.76 8.98
C ALA A 66 -4.36 -1.44 8.76
N LEU A 67 -4.96 -0.30 9.09
CA LEU A 67 -4.32 1.02 9.01
C LEU A 67 -3.15 1.16 10.00
N GLU A 68 -3.33 0.70 11.25
CA GLU A 68 -2.24 0.65 12.24
C GLU A 68 -1.09 -0.25 11.77
N TRP A 69 -1.40 -1.35 11.07
CA TRP A 69 -0.38 -2.23 10.51
C TRP A 69 0.31 -1.62 9.28
N ALA A 70 -0.43 -0.90 8.42
CA ALA A 70 0.15 -0.15 7.31
C ALA A 70 1.13 0.93 7.81
N ASP A 71 0.78 1.62 8.90
CA ASP A 71 1.63 2.60 9.57
C ASP A 71 2.91 1.94 10.16
N ALA A 72 2.79 0.77 10.79
CA ALA A 72 3.94 0.01 11.26
C ALA A 72 4.86 -0.42 10.10
N ILE A 73 4.31 -0.93 8.99
CA ILE A 73 5.07 -1.30 7.79
C ILE A 73 5.80 -0.08 7.20
N ALA A 74 5.15 1.10 7.18
CA ALA A 74 5.68 2.28 6.54
C ALA A 74 6.76 3.01 7.35
N PHE A 75 6.62 3.07 8.68
CA PHE A 75 7.42 3.99 9.49
C PHE A 75 8.24 3.31 10.59
N ASP A 76 7.74 2.25 11.21
CA ASP A 76 8.43 1.56 12.30
C ASP A 76 7.85 0.16 12.52
N SER A 77 8.60 -0.85 12.06
CA SER A 77 8.18 -2.24 12.14
C SER A 77 8.04 -2.75 13.57
N ASP A 78 8.70 -2.13 14.55
CA ASP A 78 8.60 -2.53 15.96
C ASP A 78 7.21 -2.23 16.54
N ARG A 79 6.41 -1.39 15.86
CA ARG A 79 5.01 -1.11 16.21
C ARG A 79 4.05 -2.23 15.82
N ALA A 80 4.51 -3.24 15.06
CA ALA A 80 3.78 -4.47 14.83
C ALA A 80 3.89 -5.42 16.04
N THR A 81 3.40 -4.95 17.20
CA THR A 81 3.48 -5.68 18.46
C THR A 81 2.58 -6.91 18.48
N ASP A 82 2.77 -7.79 19.48
CA ASP A 82 1.91 -8.96 19.71
C ASP A 82 0.43 -8.56 19.88
N GLU A 83 0.14 -7.42 20.49
CA GLU A 83 -1.22 -6.91 20.63
C GLU A 83 -1.84 -6.47 19.30
N LEU A 84 -1.05 -5.91 18.37
CA LEU A 84 -1.51 -5.62 17.02
C LEU A 84 -1.76 -6.92 16.25
N TRP A 85 -0.81 -7.86 16.27
CA TRP A 85 -0.97 -9.18 15.66
C TRP A 85 -2.19 -9.94 16.22
N ALA A 86 -2.42 -9.89 17.52
CA ALA A 86 -3.58 -10.51 18.15
C ALA A 86 -4.91 -9.89 17.72
N ARG A 87 -4.94 -8.62 17.30
CA ARG A 87 -6.14 -7.99 16.70
C ARG A 87 -6.27 -8.35 15.23
N LEU A 88 -5.17 -8.33 14.48
CA LEU A 88 -5.12 -8.75 13.08
C LEU A 88 -5.68 -10.18 12.92
N HIS A 89 -5.20 -11.14 13.70
CA HIS A 89 -5.67 -12.53 13.65
C HIS A 89 -7.14 -12.72 14.08
N ARG A 90 -7.78 -11.75 14.73
CA ARG A 90 -9.24 -11.81 15.01
C ARG A 90 -10.09 -11.43 13.81
N HIS A 91 -9.55 -10.66 12.88
CA HIS A 91 -10.30 -10.06 11.77
C HIS A 91 -9.89 -10.56 10.39
N PHE A 92 -8.73 -11.20 10.28
CA PHE A 92 -8.13 -11.62 9.03
C PHE A 92 -7.62 -13.06 9.11
N THR A 93 -7.71 -13.79 8.00
CA THR A 93 -6.97 -15.05 7.85
C THR A 93 -5.50 -14.78 7.57
N GLU A 94 -4.64 -15.80 7.69
CA GLU A 94 -3.23 -15.67 7.34
C GLU A 94 -3.03 -15.31 5.86
N GLU A 95 -3.85 -15.86 4.96
CA GLU A 95 -3.79 -15.53 3.54
C GLU A 95 -4.16 -14.06 3.27
N GLU A 96 -5.19 -13.53 3.95
CA GLU A 96 -5.54 -12.11 3.86
C GLU A 96 -4.42 -11.21 4.39
N LEU A 97 -3.75 -11.59 5.48
CA LEU A 97 -2.63 -10.82 6.03
C LEU A 97 -1.42 -10.84 5.09
N VAL A 98 -1.07 -11.99 4.50
CA VAL A 98 0.00 -12.08 3.50
C VAL A 98 -0.32 -11.21 2.29
N ASP A 99 -1.54 -11.30 1.77
CA ASP A 99 -1.99 -10.52 0.62
C ASP A 99 -1.97 -9.01 0.90
N LEU A 100 -2.57 -8.58 2.02
CA LEU A 100 -2.62 -7.18 2.42
C LEU A 100 -1.22 -6.61 2.69
N GLY A 101 -0.37 -7.34 3.42
CA GLY A 101 0.99 -6.90 3.74
C GLY A 101 1.86 -6.73 2.48
N CYS A 102 1.76 -7.67 1.53
CA CYS A 102 2.41 -7.53 0.23
C CYS A 102 1.90 -6.29 -0.52
N ALA A 103 0.58 -6.10 -0.57
CA ALA A 103 -0.02 -4.95 -1.24
C ALA A 103 0.46 -3.61 -0.65
N ILE A 104 0.48 -3.49 0.68
CA ILE A 104 0.99 -2.31 1.39
C ILE A 104 2.46 -2.05 1.02
N GLY A 105 3.31 -3.08 1.08
CA GLY A 105 4.75 -2.94 0.77
C GLY A 105 5.03 -2.49 -0.67
N PHE A 106 4.33 -3.08 -1.65
CA PHE A 106 4.49 -2.69 -3.05
C PHE A 106 3.94 -1.30 -3.35
N GLU A 107 2.80 -0.94 -2.76
CA GLU A 107 2.24 0.41 -2.91
C GLU A 107 3.17 1.46 -2.28
N LEU A 108 3.68 1.23 -1.07
CA LEU A 108 4.63 2.13 -0.39
C LEU A 108 5.85 2.42 -1.28
N GLY A 109 6.49 1.36 -1.78
CA GLY A 109 7.65 1.47 -2.65
C GLY A 109 7.33 2.25 -3.94
N GLN A 110 6.18 1.97 -4.57
CA GLN A 110 5.74 2.75 -5.73
C GLN A 110 5.56 4.23 -5.38
N GLN A 111 4.81 4.56 -4.33
CA GLN A 111 4.45 5.94 -4.05
C GLN A 111 5.69 6.77 -3.70
N HIS A 112 6.63 6.20 -2.95
CA HIS A 112 7.91 6.85 -2.67
C HIS A 112 8.71 7.08 -3.95
N TRP A 113 8.86 6.05 -4.80
CA TRP A 113 9.54 6.22 -6.07
C TRP A 113 8.90 7.34 -6.92
N ARG A 114 7.57 7.35 -7.08
CA ARG A 114 6.83 8.38 -7.82
C ARG A 114 7.12 9.78 -7.30
N ARG A 115 7.07 9.99 -5.98
CA ARG A 115 7.42 11.26 -5.34
C ARG A 115 8.86 11.67 -5.66
N THR A 116 9.83 10.74 -5.60
CA THR A 116 11.25 11.04 -5.88
C THR A 116 11.52 11.44 -7.34
N VAL A 117 10.70 10.98 -8.29
CA VAL A 117 10.80 11.37 -9.70
C VAL A 117 9.89 12.56 -10.05
N GLY A 118 9.23 13.15 -9.05
CA GLY A 118 8.41 14.36 -9.16
C GLY A 118 7.02 14.13 -9.77
N LEU A 119 6.51 12.90 -9.70
CA LEU A 119 5.12 12.58 -9.97
C LEU A 119 4.27 12.72 -8.70
N PRO A 120 2.95 12.99 -8.82
CA PRO A 120 2.06 12.95 -7.67
C PRO A 120 1.99 11.54 -7.06
N PRO A 121 1.48 11.38 -5.83
CA PRO A 121 1.00 10.10 -5.32
C PRO A 121 -0.15 9.54 -6.18
N ARG A 122 -0.66 8.35 -5.88
CA ARG A 122 -1.74 7.74 -6.69
C ARG A 122 -3.02 8.55 -6.47
N ASP A 123 -3.78 8.71 -7.56
CA ASP A 123 -5.11 9.32 -7.54
C ASP A 123 -6.11 8.37 -6.85
#